data_AF-A0AAU8D017-F1
#
_entry.id   AF-A0AAU8D017-F1
#
_cell.length_a   1.000
_cell.length_b   1.000
_cell.length_c   1.000
_cell.angle_alpha   90.00
_cell.angle_beta   90.00
_cell.angle_gamma   90.00
#
_symmetry.space_group_name_H-M   'P 1'
#
loop_
_entity.id
_entity.type
_entity.pdbx_description
1 polymer ?
#
loop_
_entity_poly.entity_id
_entity_poly.type
_entity_poly.pdbx_seq_one_letter_code
_entity_poly.pdbx_strand_id
1 'polypeptide(L)'
;MRSPAGGNKPTKLLHGTSIFDMRANMPPARDIVEVEGLRLYTLALALIEASAAFFTQKATEARTALALFSDASEILSRLLEGGHSTIAGRLAGAFRNIGRDRIADDIVRSMQAGGYTRETDPFDARLELALPRRETSPYAARIRLMWQEMRGAIIENFPRAPGRPSHVEAYLKRVDDVYVTDAYHSLSIEGYRLSPELIEPVRSGTWNPDNDAQDSQHRDALAARGYYQAFEAVKQSVAAVLSNEKPGTVVDHHHGTWYRELFAPSVTAGIAKPGDLAGYRSDRVFIRNSMHVPLSPAAVRDAMPVFFEMLEGEEHPAVRVVLGHFVFVYIHPYMDDNGRIGRFLMDVMLAEGGYPWTVIPVERRADYMAALEQASVHQNIVPFSRFVGDLVEQGLAGRTTATLPDK
;
A
#
# COMPACT_ATOMS: atom_id res chain seq x y z
N MET A 1 16.43 -22.22 -5.11
CA MET A 1 17.62 -21.90 -5.95
C MET A 1 18.07 -23.14 -6.69
N ARG A 2 18.43 -23.04 -7.98
CA ARG A 2 19.11 -24.15 -8.70
C ARG A 2 20.62 -23.94 -8.63
N SER A 3 21.36 -25.00 -8.30
CA SER A 3 22.82 -25.01 -8.32
C SER A 3 23.30 -26.41 -8.69
N PRO A 4 24.31 -26.56 -9.56
CA PRO A 4 24.91 -27.88 -9.85
C PRO A 4 25.49 -28.54 -8.60
N ALA A 5 25.91 -27.75 -7.61
CA ALA A 5 26.45 -28.20 -6.34
C ALA A 5 25.41 -28.22 -5.20
N GLY A 6 24.11 -28.06 -5.51
CA GLY A 6 23.04 -28.00 -4.52
C GLY A 6 22.99 -29.25 -3.63
N GLY A 7 22.62 -29.05 -2.36
CA GLY A 7 22.45 -30.09 -1.35
C GLY A 7 21.09 -30.78 -1.35
N ASN A 8 20.10 -30.26 -2.09
CA ASN A 8 18.69 -30.66 -2.04
C ASN A 8 18.10 -30.55 -0.63
N LYS A 9 18.50 -29.52 0.13
CA LYS A 9 18.06 -29.31 1.50
C LYS A 9 17.53 -27.89 1.69
N PRO A 10 16.55 -27.71 2.59
CA PRO A 10 16.15 -26.37 3.00
C PRO A 10 17.22 -25.78 3.94
N THR A 11 17.78 -24.64 3.56
CA THR A 11 18.52 -23.76 4.46
C THR A 11 17.51 -22.92 5.22
N LYS A 12 17.38 -23.18 6.53
CA LYS A 12 16.47 -22.44 7.40
C LYS A 12 16.93 -20.99 7.55
N LEU A 13 15.99 -20.08 7.50
CA LEU A 13 16.15 -18.66 7.73
C LEU A 13 15.28 -18.22 8.92
N LEU A 14 15.36 -16.93 9.27
CA LEU A 14 14.50 -16.33 10.29
C LEU A 14 13.02 -16.48 9.91
N HIS A 15 12.14 -16.35 10.91
CA HIS A 15 10.68 -16.34 10.76
C HIS A 15 10.10 -17.62 10.12
N GLY A 16 10.75 -18.77 10.32
CA GLY A 16 10.28 -20.05 9.77
C GLY A 16 10.38 -20.14 8.24
N THR A 17 11.07 -19.21 7.60
CA THR A 17 11.32 -19.24 6.15
C THR A 17 12.52 -20.13 5.83
N SER A 18 12.66 -20.53 4.57
CA SER A 18 13.82 -21.30 4.12
C SER A 18 14.13 -21.07 2.65
N ILE A 19 15.39 -21.25 2.26
CA ILE A 19 15.82 -21.33 0.87
C ILE A 19 16.09 -22.80 0.56
N PHE A 20 15.39 -23.34 -0.43
CA PHE A 20 15.66 -24.70 -0.91
C PHE A 20 16.73 -24.69 -2.01
N ASP A 21 17.85 -25.41 -1.80
CA ASP A 21 18.98 -25.48 -2.72
C ASP A 21 18.94 -26.72 -3.62
N MET A 22 18.16 -26.64 -4.69
CA MET A 22 17.98 -27.77 -5.59
C MET A 22 19.24 -28.04 -6.43
N ARG A 23 19.73 -29.28 -6.39
CA ARG A 23 20.75 -29.80 -7.28
C ARG A 23 20.19 -29.95 -8.68
N ALA A 24 20.56 -29.03 -9.56
CA ALA A 24 20.11 -29.03 -10.95
C ALA A 24 21.07 -28.23 -11.82
N ASN A 25 21.07 -28.52 -13.12
CA ASN A 25 21.81 -27.74 -14.10
C ASN A 25 21.32 -26.28 -14.11
N MET A 26 22.26 -25.37 -14.33
CA MET A 26 21.90 -23.97 -14.58
C MET A 26 21.16 -23.88 -15.92
N PRO A 27 20.14 -23.00 -16.03
CA PRO A 27 19.56 -22.68 -17.33
C PRO A 27 20.64 -22.08 -18.26
N PRO A 28 20.46 -22.13 -19.58
CA PRO A 28 21.36 -21.46 -20.50
C PRO A 28 21.34 -19.94 -20.25
N ALA A 29 22.43 -19.25 -20.61
CA ALA A 29 22.60 -17.82 -20.34
C ALA A 29 21.45 -16.94 -20.87
N ARG A 30 20.84 -17.33 -22.01
CA ARG A 30 19.69 -16.65 -22.61
C ARG A 30 18.41 -16.63 -21.74
N ASP A 31 18.35 -17.49 -20.73
CA ASP A 31 17.21 -17.62 -19.81
C ASP A 31 17.56 -17.14 -18.39
N ILE A 32 18.68 -16.42 -18.25
CA ILE A 32 19.11 -15.78 -17.00
C ILE A 32 19.09 -14.27 -17.20
N VAL A 33 18.48 -13.58 -16.24
CA VAL A 33 18.56 -12.13 -16.09
C VAL A 33 19.23 -11.81 -14.75
N GLU A 34 20.10 -10.80 -14.73
CA GLU A 34 20.73 -10.31 -13.52
C GLU A 34 19.96 -9.12 -12.97
N VAL A 35 19.54 -9.20 -11.70
CA VAL A 35 18.81 -8.15 -11.00
C VAL A 35 19.45 -7.97 -9.64
N GLU A 36 20.04 -6.80 -9.39
CA GLU A 36 20.69 -6.46 -8.11
C GLU A 36 21.71 -7.51 -7.64
N GLY A 37 22.50 -8.06 -8.57
CA GLY A 37 23.49 -9.11 -8.30
C GLY A 37 22.91 -10.52 -8.13
N LEU A 38 21.60 -10.70 -8.30
CA LEU A 38 20.93 -12.00 -8.31
C LEU A 38 20.70 -12.48 -9.74
N ARG A 39 20.99 -13.77 -9.98
CA ARG A 39 20.65 -14.45 -11.23
C ARG A 39 19.26 -15.06 -11.12
N LEU A 40 18.31 -14.50 -11.86
CA LEU A 40 16.91 -14.91 -11.91
C LEU A 40 16.58 -15.55 -13.25
N TYR A 41 15.53 -16.35 -13.31
CA TYR A 41 14.98 -16.78 -14.60
C TYR A 41 14.38 -15.60 -15.35
N THR A 42 14.46 -15.63 -16.67
CA THR A 42 13.59 -14.78 -17.50
C THR A 42 12.14 -15.02 -17.15
N LEU A 43 11.31 -13.98 -17.27
CA LEU A 43 9.92 -14.03 -16.88
C LEU A 43 9.15 -15.11 -17.66
N ALA A 44 9.41 -15.23 -18.97
CA ALA A 44 8.81 -16.25 -19.81
C ALA A 44 9.13 -17.67 -19.30
N LEU A 45 10.40 -17.96 -18.99
CA LEU A 45 10.77 -19.27 -18.47
C LEU A 45 10.16 -19.51 -17.09
N ALA A 46 10.15 -18.50 -16.21
CA ALA A 46 9.56 -18.61 -14.89
C ALA A 46 8.07 -18.99 -14.93
N LEU A 47 7.29 -18.40 -15.85
CA LEU A 47 5.87 -18.73 -16.05
C LEU A 47 5.65 -20.13 -16.64
N ILE A 48 6.55 -20.59 -17.52
CA ILE A 48 6.50 -21.95 -18.07
C ILE A 48 6.79 -22.99 -16.98
N GLU A 49 7.78 -22.73 -16.13
CA GLU A 49 8.17 -23.61 -15.01
C GLU A 49 7.20 -23.52 -13.82
N ALA A 50 6.35 -22.50 -13.76
CA ALA A 50 5.35 -22.34 -12.71
C ALA A 50 4.30 -23.47 -12.75
N SER A 51 4.02 -24.07 -11.59
CA SER A 51 2.99 -25.09 -11.46
C SER A 51 1.59 -24.49 -11.62
N ALA A 52 0.59 -25.31 -11.93
CA ALA A 52 -0.81 -24.83 -11.96
C ALA A 52 -1.25 -24.23 -10.62
N ALA A 53 -0.78 -24.80 -9.50
CA ALA A 53 -1.09 -24.33 -8.15
C ALA A 53 -0.58 -22.91 -7.87
N PHE A 54 0.43 -22.41 -8.59
CA PHE A 54 0.91 -21.04 -8.44
C PHE A 54 -0.19 -20.02 -8.80
N PHE A 55 -0.98 -20.29 -9.85
CA PHE A 55 -2.01 -19.38 -10.34
C PHE A 55 -3.20 -19.26 -9.38
N THR A 56 -3.48 -20.30 -8.59
CA THR A 56 -4.53 -20.26 -7.55
C THR A 56 -3.98 -19.74 -6.22
N GLN A 57 -2.82 -20.21 -5.77
CA GLN A 57 -2.26 -19.83 -4.46
C GLN A 57 -1.64 -18.43 -4.44
N LYS A 58 -1.25 -17.91 -5.60
CA LYS A 58 -0.55 -16.62 -5.79
C LYS A 58 -1.12 -15.88 -7.00
N ALA A 59 -2.45 -15.79 -7.06
CA ALA A 59 -3.17 -15.22 -8.19
C ALA A 59 -2.71 -13.80 -8.53
N THR A 60 -2.55 -12.92 -7.53
CA THR A 60 -2.05 -11.56 -7.72
C THR A 60 -0.65 -11.53 -8.34
N GLU A 61 0.27 -12.37 -7.87
CA GLU A 61 1.63 -12.47 -8.43
C GLU A 61 1.61 -13.01 -9.88
N ALA A 62 0.80 -14.05 -10.14
CA ALA A 62 0.68 -14.63 -11.47
C ALA A 62 0.09 -13.61 -12.47
N ARG A 63 -0.99 -12.91 -12.10
CA ARG A 63 -1.59 -11.85 -12.93
C ARG A 63 -0.62 -10.68 -13.15
N THR A 64 0.13 -10.29 -12.12
CA THR A 64 1.19 -9.26 -12.23
C THR A 64 2.25 -9.68 -13.26
N ALA A 65 2.74 -10.92 -13.19
CA ALA A 65 3.73 -11.44 -14.13
C ALA A 65 3.18 -11.48 -15.58
N LEU A 66 1.95 -11.94 -15.77
CA LEU A 66 1.31 -11.98 -17.09
C LEU A 66 1.09 -10.57 -17.67
N ALA A 67 0.79 -9.58 -16.82
CA ALA A 67 0.52 -8.21 -17.26
C ALA A 67 1.71 -7.53 -17.95
N LEU A 68 2.94 -7.97 -17.65
CA LEU A 68 4.19 -7.45 -18.20
C LEU A 68 4.43 -7.85 -19.67
N PHE A 69 3.67 -8.80 -20.21
CA PHE A 69 3.82 -9.20 -21.62
C PHE A 69 3.03 -8.26 -22.53
N SER A 70 3.72 -7.66 -23.50
CA SER A 70 3.11 -6.87 -24.58
C SER A 70 2.54 -7.75 -25.70
N ASP A 71 3.10 -8.94 -25.88
CA ASP A 71 2.77 -9.88 -26.95
C ASP A 71 3.24 -11.31 -26.58
N ALA A 72 2.93 -12.27 -27.44
CA ALA A 72 3.23 -13.68 -27.21
C ALA A 72 4.67 -14.09 -27.58
N SER A 73 5.47 -13.24 -28.23
CA SER A 73 6.67 -13.67 -28.96
C SER A 73 7.70 -14.39 -28.08
N GLU A 74 8.02 -13.80 -26.92
CA GLU A 74 9.02 -14.35 -25.99
C GLU A 74 8.56 -15.70 -25.43
N ILE A 75 7.31 -15.78 -24.95
CA ILE A 75 6.79 -16.98 -24.30
C ILE A 75 6.47 -18.09 -25.30
N LEU A 76 5.96 -17.74 -26.48
CA LEU A 76 5.58 -18.68 -27.52
C LEU A 76 6.81 -19.39 -28.10
N SER A 77 7.90 -18.67 -28.34
CA SER A 77 9.16 -19.27 -28.81
C SER A 77 9.61 -20.40 -27.89
N ARG A 78 9.56 -20.18 -26.57
CA ARG A 78 9.92 -21.17 -25.54
C ARG A 78 8.93 -22.34 -25.46
N LEU A 79 7.63 -22.07 -25.58
CA LEU A 79 6.61 -23.12 -25.58
C LEU A 79 6.77 -24.08 -26.77
N LEU A 80 7.12 -23.55 -27.95
CA LEU A 80 7.37 -24.33 -29.17
C LEU A 80 8.66 -25.14 -29.07
N GLU A 81 9.77 -24.53 -28.65
CA GLU A 81 11.07 -25.21 -28.48
C GLU A 81 10.97 -26.42 -27.52
N GLY A 82 10.17 -26.30 -26.45
CA GLY A 82 10.02 -27.33 -25.42
C GLY A 82 8.87 -28.32 -25.62
N GLY A 83 8.04 -28.17 -26.66
CA GLY A 83 6.85 -29.02 -26.87
C GLY A 83 5.82 -28.94 -25.74
N HIS A 84 5.69 -27.78 -25.09
CA HIS A 84 4.95 -27.61 -23.85
C HIS A 84 3.43 -27.43 -24.02
N SER A 85 2.75 -28.34 -24.73
CA SER A 85 1.32 -28.21 -25.10
C SER A 85 0.39 -27.95 -23.92
N THR A 86 0.45 -28.75 -22.86
CA THR A 86 -0.39 -28.55 -21.66
C THR A 86 -0.15 -27.19 -20.98
N ILE A 87 1.11 -26.76 -20.91
CA ILE A 87 1.48 -25.48 -20.29
C ILE A 87 1.01 -24.32 -21.18
N ALA A 88 1.09 -24.44 -22.49
CA ALA A 88 0.59 -23.45 -23.42
C ALA A 88 -0.93 -23.26 -23.30
N GLY A 89 -1.70 -24.35 -23.17
CA GLY A 89 -3.14 -24.27 -22.92
C GLY A 89 -3.49 -23.57 -21.60
N ARG A 90 -2.69 -23.81 -20.56
CA ARG A 90 -2.79 -23.12 -19.27
C ARG A 90 -2.50 -21.62 -19.38
N LEU A 91 -1.38 -21.26 -20.02
CA LEU A 91 -0.96 -19.87 -20.15
C LEU A 91 -1.88 -19.07 -21.07
N ALA A 92 -2.42 -19.69 -22.13
CA ALA A 92 -3.45 -19.06 -22.96
C ALA A 92 -4.69 -18.70 -22.12
N GLY A 93 -5.20 -19.65 -21.32
CA GLY A 93 -6.31 -19.38 -20.40
C GLY A 93 -5.96 -18.30 -19.37
N ALA A 94 -4.73 -18.31 -18.85
CA ALA A 94 -4.26 -17.31 -17.90
C ALA A 94 -4.17 -15.90 -18.50
N PHE A 95 -3.67 -15.77 -19.73
CA PHE A 95 -3.67 -14.50 -20.46
C PHE A 95 -5.08 -14.01 -20.76
N ARG A 96 -5.99 -14.93 -21.12
CA ARG A 96 -7.40 -14.59 -21.33
C ARG A 96 -8.05 -14.08 -20.06
N ASN A 97 -7.75 -14.68 -18.90
CA ASN A 97 -8.25 -14.25 -17.59
C ASN A 97 -7.95 -12.76 -17.30
N ILE A 98 -6.77 -12.28 -17.72
CA ILE A 98 -6.36 -10.87 -17.53
C ILE A 98 -6.69 -9.97 -18.74
N GLY A 99 -7.56 -10.41 -19.64
CA GLY A 99 -7.99 -9.64 -20.81
C GLY A 99 -6.94 -9.50 -21.92
N ARG A 100 -6.00 -10.44 -22.03
CA ARG A 100 -4.97 -10.50 -23.09
C ARG A 100 -5.35 -11.50 -24.18
N ASP A 101 -6.55 -11.35 -24.74
CA ASP A 101 -7.12 -12.27 -25.74
C ASP A 101 -6.19 -12.51 -26.93
N ARG A 102 -5.55 -11.45 -27.45
CA ARG A 102 -4.64 -11.57 -28.58
C ARG A 102 -3.46 -12.50 -28.28
N ILE A 103 -2.86 -12.36 -27.09
CA ILE A 103 -1.73 -13.20 -26.66
C ILE A 103 -2.20 -14.65 -26.53
N ALA A 104 -3.35 -14.87 -25.89
CA ALA A 104 -3.95 -16.19 -25.75
C ALA A 104 -4.20 -16.84 -27.12
N ASP A 105 -4.80 -16.12 -28.05
CA ASP A 105 -5.12 -16.60 -29.39
C ASP A 105 -3.86 -16.92 -30.21
N ASP A 106 -2.82 -16.10 -30.12
CA ASP A 106 -1.54 -16.34 -30.79
C ASP A 106 -0.86 -17.62 -30.27
N ILE A 107 -0.91 -17.86 -28.96
CA ILE A 107 -0.43 -19.10 -28.33
C ILE A 107 -1.23 -20.30 -28.83
N VAL A 108 -2.56 -20.24 -28.77
CA VAL A 108 -3.44 -21.36 -29.16
C VAL A 108 -3.24 -21.71 -30.64
N ARG A 109 -3.28 -20.72 -31.54
CA ARG A 109 -3.10 -20.96 -33.00
C ARG A 109 -1.77 -21.61 -33.31
N SER A 110 -0.69 -21.12 -32.72
CA SER A 110 0.67 -21.60 -33.01
C SER A 110 0.90 -23.01 -32.46
N MET A 111 0.35 -23.33 -31.28
CA MET A 111 0.49 -24.65 -30.68
C MET A 111 -0.45 -25.70 -31.31
N GLN A 112 -1.61 -25.28 -31.84
CA GLN A 112 -2.50 -26.17 -32.61
C GLN A 112 -1.86 -26.67 -33.90
N ALA A 113 -1.10 -25.81 -34.60
CA ALA A 113 -0.30 -26.23 -35.76
C ALA A 113 0.74 -27.31 -35.39
N GLY A 114 1.15 -27.38 -34.11
CA GLY A 114 2.04 -28.39 -33.55
C GLY A 114 1.35 -29.63 -32.95
N GLY A 115 0.01 -29.73 -32.99
CA GLY A 115 -0.69 -30.98 -32.77
C GLY A 115 -1.41 -31.21 -31.43
N TYR A 116 -1.76 -30.16 -30.64
CA TYR A 116 -2.96 -30.08 -29.75
C TYR A 116 -2.77 -29.06 -28.61
N THR A 117 -3.77 -28.21 -28.35
CA THR A 117 -3.90 -27.46 -27.09
C THR A 117 -5.37 -27.30 -26.71
N ARG A 118 -5.77 -27.89 -25.57
CA ARG A 118 -7.02 -27.53 -24.89
C ARG A 118 -6.71 -26.38 -23.93
N GLU A 119 -7.35 -25.24 -24.15
CA GLU A 119 -7.24 -24.09 -23.26
C GLU A 119 -7.85 -24.41 -21.89
N THR A 120 -7.21 -23.96 -20.81
CA THR A 120 -7.73 -24.10 -19.45
C THR A 120 -7.32 -22.89 -18.64
N ASP A 121 -8.29 -22.17 -18.08
CA ASP A 121 -8.04 -21.07 -17.15
C ASP A 121 -7.53 -21.64 -15.81
N PRO A 122 -6.31 -21.30 -15.35
CA PRO A 122 -5.77 -21.81 -14.11
C PRO A 122 -6.16 -21.01 -12.86
N PHE A 123 -6.92 -19.92 -13.00
CA PHE A 123 -7.39 -19.13 -11.87
C PHE A 123 -8.76 -19.62 -11.37
N ASP A 124 -9.01 -19.50 -10.07
CA ASP A 124 -10.32 -19.85 -9.48
C ASP A 124 -11.40 -18.81 -9.80
N ALA A 125 -10.99 -17.57 -10.09
CA ALA A 125 -11.87 -16.45 -10.38
C ALA A 125 -11.43 -15.69 -11.64
N ARG A 126 -12.38 -15.05 -12.32
CA ARG A 126 -12.11 -14.11 -13.41
C ARG A 126 -11.70 -12.76 -12.84
N LEU A 127 -10.78 -12.08 -13.51
CA LEU A 127 -10.43 -10.71 -13.17
C LEU A 127 -11.52 -9.75 -13.70
N GLU A 128 -12.13 -8.98 -12.80
CA GLU A 128 -13.15 -7.98 -13.16
C GLU A 128 -12.55 -6.60 -13.51
N LEU A 129 -11.23 -6.46 -13.37
CA LEU A 129 -10.50 -5.23 -13.66
C LEU A 129 -9.83 -5.29 -15.04
N ALA A 130 -10.00 -4.23 -15.83
CA ALA A 130 -9.25 -4.06 -17.07
C ALA A 130 -7.84 -3.53 -16.78
N LEU A 131 -6.82 -4.36 -16.99
CA LEU A 131 -5.41 -3.93 -16.89
C LEU A 131 -4.96 -3.18 -18.15
N PRO A 132 -4.16 -2.10 -18.03
CA PRO A 132 -3.61 -1.38 -19.18
C PRO A 132 -2.92 -2.33 -20.15
N ARG A 133 -3.11 -2.17 -21.46
CA ARG A 133 -2.53 -3.08 -22.47
C ARG A 133 -0.99 -3.12 -22.42
N ARG A 134 -0.37 -2.04 -22.00
CA ARG A 134 1.07 -1.93 -21.77
C ARG A 134 1.28 -1.56 -20.32
N GLU A 135 1.52 -2.57 -19.50
CA GLU A 135 1.97 -2.36 -18.13
C GLU A 135 3.48 -2.57 -18.09
N THR A 136 4.21 -1.50 -17.81
CA THR A 136 5.68 -1.52 -17.79
C THR A 136 6.21 -1.72 -16.39
N SER A 137 5.38 -1.51 -15.36
CA SER A 137 5.78 -1.66 -13.97
C SER A 137 5.02 -2.81 -13.30
N PRO A 138 5.71 -3.84 -12.78
CA PRO A 138 5.05 -4.86 -11.98
C PRO A 138 4.41 -4.27 -10.72
N TYR A 139 4.94 -3.16 -10.22
CA TYR A 139 4.42 -2.50 -9.04
C TYR A 139 3.10 -1.81 -9.33
N ALA A 140 2.99 -1.10 -10.45
CA ALA A 140 1.72 -0.53 -10.92
C ALA A 140 0.64 -1.60 -11.09
N ALA A 141 0.95 -2.71 -11.78
CA ALA A 141 0.03 -3.83 -11.95
C ALA A 141 -0.43 -4.39 -10.60
N ARG A 142 0.51 -4.57 -9.66
CA ARG A 142 0.23 -5.11 -8.34
C ARG A 142 -0.70 -4.21 -7.53
N ILE A 143 -0.52 -2.89 -7.55
CA ILE A 143 -1.40 -1.94 -6.85
C ILE A 143 -2.84 -2.07 -7.37
N ARG A 144 -3.02 -2.10 -8.70
CA ARG A 144 -4.33 -2.27 -9.34
C ARG A 144 -5.00 -3.58 -8.94
N LEU A 145 -4.25 -4.69 -8.98
CA LEU A 145 -4.76 -6.01 -8.64
C LEU A 145 -5.10 -6.14 -7.15
N MET A 146 -4.23 -5.65 -6.26
CA MET A 146 -4.48 -5.62 -4.82
C MET A 146 -5.74 -4.83 -4.50
N TRP A 147 -5.92 -3.68 -5.16
CA TRP A 147 -7.10 -2.85 -4.97
C TRP A 147 -8.38 -3.62 -5.32
N GLN A 148 -8.42 -4.25 -6.50
CA GLN A 148 -9.59 -5.01 -6.93
C GLN A 148 -9.87 -6.22 -6.03
N GLU A 149 -8.83 -6.98 -5.66
CA GLU A 149 -8.98 -8.19 -4.84
C GLU A 149 -9.53 -7.86 -3.44
N MET A 150 -9.07 -6.76 -2.85
CA MET A 150 -9.44 -6.35 -1.49
C MET A 150 -10.78 -5.61 -1.43
N ARG A 151 -11.25 -5.05 -2.54
CA ARG A 151 -12.43 -4.19 -2.62
C ARG A 151 -13.69 -4.84 -2.03
N GLY A 152 -14.02 -6.05 -2.48
CA GLY A 152 -15.24 -6.75 -2.04
C GLY A 152 -15.25 -7.02 -0.54
N ALA A 153 -14.13 -7.53 -0.02
CA ALA A 153 -13.98 -7.83 1.40
C ALA A 153 -14.16 -6.59 2.30
N ILE A 154 -13.74 -5.40 1.83
CA ILE A 154 -13.94 -4.16 2.57
C ILE A 154 -15.43 -3.78 2.62
N ILE A 155 -16.13 -3.85 1.49
CA ILE A 155 -17.56 -3.52 1.39
C ILE A 155 -18.39 -4.39 2.35
N GLU A 156 -18.01 -5.66 2.51
CA GLU A 156 -18.67 -6.61 3.41
C GLU A 156 -18.37 -6.40 4.90
N ASN A 157 -17.22 -5.79 5.24
CA ASN A 157 -16.69 -5.76 6.62
C ASN A 157 -16.50 -4.35 7.18
N PHE A 158 -17.04 -3.32 6.54
CA PHE A 158 -16.95 -1.93 6.97
C PHE A 158 -18.34 -1.30 7.10
N PRO A 159 -18.59 -0.41 8.08
CA PRO A 159 -19.89 0.26 8.23
C PRO A 159 -20.33 1.00 6.97
N ARG A 160 -21.64 1.05 6.72
CA ARG A 160 -22.19 1.82 5.60
C ARG A 160 -21.96 3.31 5.81
N ALA A 161 -21.57 4.00 4.75
CA ALA A 161 -21.41 5.46 4.75
C ALA A 161 -22.72 6.17 5.13
N PRO A 162 -22.71 7.09 6.12
CA PRO A 162 -23.85 7.95 6.44
C PRO A 162 -24.22 8.89 5.29
N GLY A 163 -23.28 9.17 4.40
CA GLY A 163 -23.41 10.21 3.38
C GLY A 163 -22.89 11.56 3.88
N ARG A 164 -22.60 12.46 2.95
CA ARG A 164 -21.87 13.71 3.26
C ARG A 164 -22.52 14.50 4.41
N PRO A 165 -21.72 15.06 5.33
CA PRO A 165 -22.23 15.87 6.43
C PRO A 165 -23.02 17.08 5.91
N SER A 166 -24.20 17.34 6.47
CA SER A 166 -25.05 18.48 6.09
C SER A 166 -24.53 19.83 6.60
N HIS A 167 -23.67 19.83 7.62
CA HIS A 167 -23.12 21.03 8.26
C HIS A 167 -21.60 20.95 8.34
N VAL A 168 -20.92 21.51 7.33
CA VAL A 168 -19.45 21.47 7.19
C VAL A 168 -18.75 22.13 8.37
N GLU A 169 -19.21 23.31 8.81
CA GLU A 169 -18.62 24.03 9.96
C GLU A 169 -18.71 23.20 11.24
N ALA A 170 -19.83 22.53 11.48
CA ALA A 170 -20.00 21.66 12.65
C ALA A 170 -19.09 20.42 12.57
N TYR A 171 -18.83 19.90 11.37
CA TYR A 171 -17.86 18.81 11.16
C TYR A 171 -16.45 19.28 11.49
N LEU A 172 -16.00 20.39 10.90
CA LEU A 172 -14.67 20.95 11.13
C LEU A 172 -14.45 21.32 12.61
N LYS A 173 -15.48 21.84 13.29
CA LYS A 173 -15.40 22.09 14.73
C LYS A 173 -15.13 20.79 15.52
N ARG A 174 -15.79 19.68 15.18
CA ARG A 174 -15.53 18.38 15.84
C ARG A 174 -14.11 17.88 15.57
N VAL A 175 -13.57 18.14 14.37
CA VAL A 175 -12.17 17.86 14.05
C VAL A 175 -11.25 18.68 14.96
N ASP A 176 -11.49 19.99 15.12
CA ASP A 176 -10.70 20.84 16.03
C ASP A 176 -10.81 20.42 17.51
N ASP A 177 -11.98 19.96 17.92
CA ASP A 177 -12.24 19.50 19.30
C ASP A 177 -11.46 18.20 19.63
N VAL A 178 -11.18 17.35 18.64
CA VAL A 178 -10.44 16.07 18.85
C VAL A 178 -8.92 16.19 18.71
N TYR A 179 -8.41 17.33 18.22
CA TYR A 179 -6.98 17.52 17.90
C TYR A 179 -6.01 17.01 18.96
N VAL A 180 -6.21 17.34 20.24
CA VAL A 180 -5.26 16.96 21.31
C VAL A 180 -5.18 15.44 21.48
N THR A 181 -6.33 14.77 21.38
CA THR A 181 -6.43 13.31 21.47
C THR A 181 -5.81 12.66 20.23
N ASP A 182 -6.12 13.20 19.04
CA ASP A 182 -5.54 12.74 17.78
C ASP A 182 -4.01 12.85 17.77
N ALA A 183 -3.47 14.03 18.11
CA ALA A 183 -2.04 14.29 18.18
C ALA A 183 -1.34 13.36 19.18
N TYR A 184 -1.90 13.20 20.39
CA TYR A 184 -1.34 12.31 21.41
C TYR A 184 -1.21 10.88 20.89
N HIS A 185 -2.32 10.26 20.45
CA HIS A 185 -2.29 8.86 20.04
C HIS A 185 -1.49 8.64 18.76
N SER A 186 -1.63 9.53 17.77
CA SER A 186 -0.92 9.43 16.50
C SER A 186 0.60 9.53 16.68
N LEU A 187 1.09 10.45 17.51
CA LEU A 187 2.53 10.58 17.79
C LEU A 187 3.04 9.44 18.68
N SER A 188 2.28 9.02 19.69
CA SER A 188 2.69 7.91 20.56
C SER A 188 2.73 6.55 19.85
N ILE A 189 1.92 6.34 18.81
CA ILE A 189 2.03 5.15 17.93
C ILE A 189 3.40 5.07 17.25
N GLU A 190 3.98 6.21 16.87
CA GLU A 190 5.31 6.30 16.27
C GLU A 190 6.45 6.31 17.32
N GLY A 191 6.10 6.27 18.62
CA GLY A 191 7.04 6.13 19.73
C GLY A 191 7.49 7.45 20.38
N TYR A 192 6.86 8.58 20.04
CA TYR A 192 7.09 9.86 20.73
C TYR A 192 6.51 9.83 22.14
N ARG A 193 7.20 10.48 23.09
CA ARG A 193 6.80 10.52 24.50
C ARG A 193 6.20 11.88 24.83
N LEU A 194 4.93 12.04 24.50
CA LEU A 194 4.19 13.28 24.73
C LEU A 194 3.27 13.16 25.93
N SER A 195 3.09 14.27 26.64
CA SER A 195 1.98 14.45 27.57
C SER A 195 0.99 15.46 26.97
N PRO A 196 -0.30 15.41 27.35
CA PRO A 196 -1.28 16.41 26.90
C PRO A 196 -0.84 17.85 27.18
N GLU A 197 -0.14 18.07 28.29
CA GLU A 197 0.40 19.37 28.72
C GLU A 197 1.50 19.90 27.80
N LEU A 198 2.14 19.04 27.00
CA LEU A 198 3.12 19.45 25.99
C LEU A 198 2.45 19.81 24.65
N ILE A 199 1.28 19.24 24.36
CA ILE A 199 0.56 19.45 23.10
C ILE A 199 -0.23 20.77 23.12
N GLU A 200 -0.84 21.12 24.26
CA GLU A 200 -1.66 22.33 24.39
C GLU A 200 -0.87 23.66 24.20
N PRO A 201 0.37 23.81 24.72
CA PRO A 201 1.21 24.98 24.45
C PRO A 201 1.58 25.13 22.97
N VAL A 202 1.81 24.01 22.28
CA VAL A 202 2.11 23.97 20.85
C VAL A 202 0.90 24.43 20.01
N ARG A 203 -0.30 23.99 20.39
CA ARG A 203 -1.57 24.42 19.79
C ARG A 203 -1.82 25.92 20.02
N SER A 204 -1.65 26.40 21.25
CA SER A 204 -1.88 27.80 21.62
C SER A 204 -0.80 28.77 21.12
N GLY A 205 0.30 28.27 20.58
CA GLY A 205 1.41 29.07 20.06
C GLY A 205 2.31 29.68 21.15
N THR A 206 2.17 29.22 22.40
CA THR A 206 3.00 29.66 23.53
C THR A 206 4.38 29.00 23.53
N TRP A 207 4.53 27.89 22.81
CA TRP A 207 5.81 27.22 22.55
C TRP A 207 6.33 27.58 21.15
N ASN A 208 7.55 28.13 21.04
CA ASN A 208 8.11 28.58 19.76
C ASN A 208 9.63 28.29 19.62
N PRO A 209 10.00 27.27 18.82
CA PRO A 209 11.39 26.86 18.64
C PRO A 209 12.21 27.82 17.78
N ASP A 210 11.57 28.75 17.05
CA ASP A 210 12.26 29.73 16.21
C ASP A 210 12.88 30.86 17.05
N ASN A 211 12.33 31.10 18.25
CA ASN A 211 12.72 32.20 19.12
C ASN A 211 13.40 31.76 20.43
N ASP A 212 13.28 30.48 20.82
CA ASP A 212 13.88 29.93 22.05
C ASP A 212 14.80 28.74 21.75
N ALA A 213 16.10 28.91 22.08
CA ALA A 213 17.13 27.89 21.87
C ALA A 213 17.01 26.68 22.81
N GLN A 214 16.23 26.79 23.88
CA GLN A 214 15.92 25.69 24.80
C GLN A 214 14.80 24.81 24.22
N ASP A 215 13.81 25.42 23.55
CA ASP A 215 12.70 24.73 22.89
C ASP A 215 13.15 23.90 21.67
N SER A 216 14.12 24.40 20.88
CA SER A 216 14.62 23.70 19.69
C SER A 216 15.32 22.35 19.96
N GLN A 217 15.65 22.04 21.22
CA GLN A 217 16.29 20.78 21.60
C GLN A 217 15.30 19.65 21.90
N HIS A 218 14.00 19.96 21.98
CA HIS A 218 12.96 19.00 22.35
C HIS A 218 12.37 18.33 21.10
N ARG A 219 12.98 17.23 20.64
CA ARG A 219 12.53 16.44 19.47
C ARG A 219 11.02 16.15 19.50
N ASP A 220 10.50 15.78 20.67
CA ASP A 220 9.09 15.42 20.83
C ASP A 220 8.17 16.65 20.68
N ALA A 221 8.58 17.82 21.20
CA ALA A 221 7.84 19.07 21.04
C ALA A 221 7.85 19.57 19.58
N LEU A 222 8.99 19.43 18.89
CA LEU A 222 9.08 19.71 17.44
C LEU A 222 8.16 18.80 16.63
N ALA A 223 8.07 17.51 17.00
CA ALA A 223 7.16 16.57 16.35
C ALA A 223 5.69 16.94 16.60
N ALA A 224 5.33 17.35 17.83
CA ALA A 224 4.01 17.88 18.15
C ALA A 224 3.69 19.15 17.35
N ARG A 225 4.67 20.05 17.17
CA ARG A 225 4.50 21.27 16.38
C ARG A 225 4.30 20.99 14.91
N GLY A 226 5.09 20.10 14.33
CA GLY A 226 4.93 19.70 12.94
C GLY A 226 3.59 18.99 12.74
N TYR A 227 3.17 18.17 13.70
CA TYR A 227 1.85 17.53 13.67
C TYR A 227 0.72 18.55 13.67
N TYR A 228 0.80 19.60 14.50
CA TYR A 228 -0.18 20.70 14.49
C TYR A 228 -0.26 21.38 13.11
N GLN A 229 0.89 21.72 12.52
CA GLN A 229 0.94 22.37 11.21
C GLN A 229 0.35 21.48 10.11
N ALA A 230 0.70 20.19 10.12
CA ALA A 230 0.13 19.21 9.20
C ALA A 230 -1.37 19.04 9.41
N PHE A 231 -1.84 18.98 10.67
CA PHE A 231 -3.25 18.86 11.01
C PHE A 231 -4.07 20.03 10.45
N GLU A 232 -3.57 21.27 10.55
CA GLU A 232 -4.24 22.44 9.96
C GLU A 232 -4.31 22.33 8.42
N ALA A 233 -3.25 21.87 7.76
CA ALA A 233 -3.26 21.64 6.31
C ALA A 233 -4.21 20.49 5.89
N VAL A 234 -4.35 19.46 6.73
CA VAL A 234 -5.31 18.38 6.53
C VAL A 234 -6.74 18.89 6.73
N LYS A 235 -6.98 19.74 7.72
CA LYS A 235 -8.30 20.37 7.94
C LYS A 235 -8.75 21.21 6.74
N GLN A 236 -7.82 21.92 6.06
CA GLN A 236 -8.10 22.59 4.79
C GLN A 236 -8.50 21.59 3.69
N SER A 237 -7.86 20.42 3.66
CA SER A 237 -8.17 19.34 2.72
C SER A 237 -9.55 18.73 3.01
N VAL A 238 -9.90 18.53 4.28
CA VAL A 238 -11.25 18.13 4.71
C VAL A 238 -12.28 19.17 4.25
N ALA A 239 -12.02 20.47 4.46
CA ALA A 239 -12.93 21.53 4.04
C ALA A 239 -13.15 21.55 2.52
N ALA A 240 -12.08 21.36 1.73
CA ALA A 240 -12.15 21.26 0.26
C ALA A 240 -13.02 20.08 -0.20
N VAL A 241 -12.79 18.90 0.37
CA VAL A 241 -13.56 17.67 0.05
C VAL A 241 -15.03 17.81 0.44
N LEU A 242 -15.31 18.38 1.61
CA LEU A 242 -16.68 18.67 2.06
C LEU A 242 -17.36 19.76 1.21
N SER A 243 -16.57 20.58 0.49
CA SER A 243 -17.03 21.59 -0.47
C SER A 243 -17.17 21.06 -1.90
N ASN A 244 -17.25 19.74 -2.07
CA ASN A 244 -17.41 19.00 -3.33
C ASN A 244 -16.18 18.85 -4.22
N GLU A 245 -14.98 19.14 -3.73
CA GLU A 245 -13.76 18.71 -4.43
C GLU A 245 -13.60 17.19 -4.37
N LYS A 246 -12.97 16.60 -5.40
CA LYS A 246 -12.77 15.15 -5.46
C LYS A 246 -11.74 14.72 -4.41
N PRO A 247 -12.06 13.78 -3.51
CA PRO A 247 -11.17 13.41 -2.40
C PRO A 247 -9.82 12.85 -2.88
N GLY A 248 -9.80 11.99 -3.90
CA GLY A 248 -8.56 11.42 -4.45
C GLY A 248 -7.61 12.50 -4.97
N THR A 249 -8.14 13.44 -5.77
CA THR A 249 -7.37 14.56 -6.34
C THR A 249 -6.87 15.52 -5.26
N VAL A 250 -7.69 15.84 -4.26
CA VAL A 250 -7.29 16.72 -3.14
C VAL A 250 -6.11 16.10 -2.40
N VAL A 251 -6.18 14.82 -2.04
CA VAL A 251 -5.10 14.16 -1.31
C VAL A 251 -3.84 14.00 -2.17
N ASP A 252 -3.97 13.65 -3.45
CA ASP A 252 -2.82 13.57 -4.38
C ASP A 252 -2.03 14.88 -4.41
N HIS A 253 -2.71 16.02 -4.49
CA HIS A 253 -2.04 17.32 -4.48
C HIS A 253 -1.52 17.75 -3.11
N HIS A 254 -2.21 17.36 -2.02
CA HIS A 254 -1.95 17.94 -0.70
C HIS A 254 -1.04 17.10 0.19
N HIS A 255 -0.90 15.78 -0.03
CA HIS A 255 -0.13 14.90 0.85
C HIS A 255 1.34 15.35 0.98
N GLY A 256 1.91 15.93 -0.09
CA GLY A 256 3.26 16.49 -0.07
C GLY A 256 3.38 17.73 0.83
N THR A 257 2.33 18.55 0.91
CA THR A 257 2.26 19.68 1.85
C THR A 257 2.16 19.18 3.28
N TRP A 258 1.29 18.21 3.56
CA TRP A 258 1.17 17.64 4.90
C TRP A 258 2.51 17.10 5.41
N TYR A 259 3.24 16.38 4.55
CA TYR A 259 4.58 15.90 4.89
C TYR A 259 5.56 17.04 5.15
N ARG A 260 5.57 18.10 4.33
CA ARG A 260 6.44 19.26 4.58
C ARG A 260 6.14 19.93 5.91
N GLU A 261 4.87 20.16 6.22
CA GLU A 261 4.45 20.75 7.51
C GLU A 261 4.84 19.87 8.70
N LEU A 262 4.74 18.54 8.54
CA LEU A 262 5.08 17.59 9.60
C LEU A 262 6.55 17.70 10.07
N PHE A 263 7.45 18.06 9.17
CA PHE A 263 8.88 18.11 9.41
C PHE A 263 9.50 19.50 9.36
N ALA A 264 8.76 20.53 8.93
CA ALA A 264 9.26 21.89 8.85
C ALA A 264 9.93 22.36 10.16
N PRO A 265 9.39 22.11 11.36
CA PRO A 265 10.05 22.48 12.61
C PRO A 265 11.39 21.74 12.81
N SER A 266 11.47 20.46 12.45
CA SER A 266 12.72 19.70 12.54
C SER A 266 13.78 20.18 11.54
N VAL A 267 13.38 20.68 10.37
CA VAL A 267 14.31 21.29 9.41
C VAL A 267 14.80 22.64 9.91
N THR A 268 13.91 23.50 10.43
CA THR A 268 14.30 24.80 11.00
C THR A 268 15.25 24.63 12.18
N ALA A 269 15.03 23.63 13.03
CA ALA A 269 15.92 23.29 14.13
C ALA A 269 17.24 22.61 13.69
N GLY A 270 17.44 22.36 12.39
CA GLY A 270 18.64 21.71 11.86
C GLY A 270 18.77 20.22 12.17
N ILE A 271 17.69 19.57 12.61
CA ILE A 271 17.63 18.13 12.93
C ILE A 271 17.45 17.30 11.65
N ALA A 272 16.66 17.80 10.70
CA ALA A 272 16.44 17.19 9.39
C ALA A 272 16.98 18.07 8.27
N LYS A 273 17.32 17.50 7.12
CA LYS A 273 17.84 18.30 5.99
C LYS A 273 16.67 18.80 5.14
N PRO A 274 16.73 20.03 4.60
CA PRO A 274 15.71 20.51 3.68
C PRO A 274 15.47 19.58 2.47
N GLY A 275 16.54 18.92 1.99
CA GLY A 275 16.45 17.94 0.90
C GLY A 275 15.59 16.71 1.23
N ASP A 276 15.42 16.38 2.50
CA ASP A 276 14.60 15.24 2.95
C ASP A 276 13.09 15.52 2.74
N LEU A 277 12.72 16.80 2.47
CA LEU A 277 11.36 17.25 2.19
C LEU A 277 11.06 17.43 0.69
N ALA A 278 12.03 17.15 -0.18
CA ALA A 278 11.93 17.41 -1.62
C ALA A 278 10.99 16.46 -2.39
N GLY A 279 10.45 15.43 -1.73
CA GLY A 279 9.48 14.51 -2.32
C GLY A 279 9.59 13.10 -1.75
N TYR A 280 9.25 12.10 -2.55
CA TYR A 280 9.39 10.70 -2.15
C TYR A 280 10.86 10.32 -1.93
N ARG A 281 11.07 9.32 -1.09
CA ARG A 281 12.41 8.86 -0.68
C ARG A 281 13.28 8.42 -1.86
N SER A 282 14.58 8.64 -1.68
CA SER A 282 15.65 8.15 -2.56
C SER A 282 16.24 6.82 -2.12
N ASP A 283 15.98 6.41 -0.88
CA ASP A 283 16.65 5.28 -0.23
C ASP A 283 15.67 4.18 0.20
N ARG A 284 16.23 2.98 0.41
CA ARG A 284 15.46 1.84 0.92
C ARG A 284 15.20 2.02 2.41
N VAL A 285 14.02 1.60 2.84
CA VAL A 285 13.58 1.61 4.23
C VAL A 285 13.01 0.25 4.61
N PHE A 286 13.05 -0.06 5.91
CA PHE A 286 12.54 -1.32 6.46
C PHE A 286 11.66 -1.02 7.66
N ILE A 287 10.53 -1.73 7.76
CA ILE A 287 9.60 -1.59 8.88
C ILE A 287 10.01 -2.58 9.95
N ARG A 288 10.30 -2.06 11.16
CA ARG A 288 10.68 -2.90 12.30
C ARG A 288 9.53 -3.85 12.68
N ASN A 289 9.86 -5.11 12.89
CA ASN A 289 8.92 -6.18 13.28
C ASN A 289 7.81 -6.45 12.25
N SER A 290 8.05 -6.18 10.97
CA SER A 290 7.17 -6.56 9.87
C SER A 290 7.92 -7.44 8.87
N MET A 291 7.23 -8.43 8.30
CA MET A 291 7.72 -9.21 7.16
C MET A 291 7.51 -8.48 5.83
N HIS A 292 6.73 -7.40 5.82
CA HIS A 292 6.59 -6.53 4.66
C HIS A 292 7.85 -5.71 4.43
N VAL A 293 8.36 -5.78 3.20
CA VAL A 293 9.45 -4.92 2.73
C VAL A 293 8.82 -3.87 1.82
N PRO A 294 8.88 -2.58 2.21
CA PRO A 294 8.40 -1.51 1.35
C PRO A 294 9.04 -1.51 -0.04
N LEU A 295 8.35 -0.88 -0.99
CA LEU A 295 8.78 -0.80 -2.38
C LEU A 295 10.18 -0.18 -2.51
N SER A 296 10.94 -0.50 -3.56
CA SER A 296 12.20 0.23 -3.82
C SER A 296 11.90 1.70 -4.17
N PRO A 297 12.86 2.62 -4.01
CA PRO A 297 12.67 4.03 -4.41
C PRO A 297 12.19 4.21 -5.86
N ALA A 298 12.73 3.39 -6.78
CA ALA A 298 12.27 3.39 -8.17
C ALA A 298 10.81 2.91 -8.29
N ALA A 299 10.45 1.83 -7.59
CA ALA A 299 9.10 1.30 -7.58
C ALA A 299 8.06 2.27 -6.98
N VAL A 300 8.44 3.11 -6.02
CA VAL A 300 7.57 4.17 -5.48
C VAL A 300 7.14 5.15 -6.58
N ARG A 301 8.03 5.48 -7.52
CA ARG A 301 7.73 6.40 -8.63
C ARG A 301 6.70 5.84 -9.59
N ASP A 302 6.65 4.53 -9.74
CA ASP A 302 5.62 3.86 -10.55
C ASP A 302 4.31 3.66 -9.77
N ALA A 303 4.41 3.31 -8.48
CA ALA A 303 3.26 2.91 -7.67
C ALA A 303 2.40 4.07 -7.18
N MET A 304 3.00 5.23 -6.83
CA MET A 304 2.26 6.37 -6.28
C MET A 304 1.25 6.98 -7.25
N PRO A 305 1.57 7.24 -8.54
CA PRO A 305 0.59 7.74 -9.50
C PRO A 305 -0.59 6.78 -9.67
N VAL A 306 -0.32 5.47 -9.70
CA VAL A 306 -1.34 4.43 -9.84
C VAL A 306 -2.20 4.34 -8.58
N PHE A 307 -1.61 4.49 -7.39
CA PHE A 307 -2.34 4.56 -6.15
C PHE A 307 -3.38 5.70 -6.17
N PHE A 308 -2.98 6.90 -6.58
CA PHE A 308 -3.91 8.03 -6.65
C PHE A 308 -4.93 7.92 -7.78
N GLU A 309 -4.56 7.31 -8.92
CA GLU A 309 -5.53 6.97 -9.98
C GLU A 309 -6.62 6.03 -9.45
N MET A 310 -6.23 4.97 -8.72
CA MET A 310 -7.19 4.03 -8.12
C MET A 310 -8.03 4.71 -7.02
N LEU A 311 -7.45 5.60 -6.22
CA LEU A 311 -8.16 6.33 -5.18
C LEU A 311 -9.17 7.34 -5.76
N GLU A 312 -8.83 8.04 -6.85
CA GLU A 312 -9.75 8.95 -7.53
C GLU A 312 -10.89 8.18 -8.23
N GLY A 313 -10.59 7.03 -8.81
CA GLY A 313 -11.57 6.17 -9.49
C GLY A 313 -12.48 5.38 -8.57
N GLU A 314 -12.19 5.28 -7.27
CA GLU A 314 -13.01 4.50 -6.33
C GLU A 314 -14.27 5.26 -5.90
N GLU A 315 -15.41 4.63 -6.15
CA GLU A 315 -16.73 5.18 -5.86
C GLU A 315 -17.21 4.87 -4.43
N HIS A 316 -16.74 3.76 -3.82
CA HIS A 316 -17.24 3.31 -2.52
C HIS A 316 -16.45 3.95 -1.36
N PRO A 317 -17.09 4.76 -0.48
CA PRO A 317 -16.39 5.49 0.58
C PRO A 317 -15.60 4.58 1.53
N ALA A 318 -16.16 3.43 1.93
CA ALA A 318 -15.44 2.49 2.79
C ALA A 318 -14.14 1.97 2.15
N VAL A 319 -14.15 1.76 0.83
CA VAL A 319 -12.96 1.27 0.10
C VAL A 319 -11.91 2.37 0.03
N ARG A 320 -12.32 3.62 -0.23
CA ARG A 320 -11.41 4.79 -0.14
C ARG A 320 -10.76 4.92 1.23
N VAL A 321 -11.53 4.77 2.31
CA VAL A 321 -10.99 4.84 3.69
C VAL A 321 -9.94 3.75 3.92
N VAL A 322 -10.29 2.49 3.67
CA VAL A 322 -9.43 1.37 4.02
C VAL A 322 -8.24 1.25 3.08
N LEU A 323 -8.45 1.25 1.76
CA LEU A 323 -7.35 1.13 0.78
C LEU A 323 -6.55 2.42 0.63
N GLY A 324 -7.18 3.59 0.78
CA GLY A 324 -6.45 4.86 0.82
C GLY A 324 -5.37 4.84 1.89
N HIS A 325 -5.74 4.43 3.11
CA HIS A 325 -4.76 4.25 4.18
C HIS A 325 -3.76 3.13 3.86
N PHE A 326 -4.27 1.90 3.67
CA PHE A 326 -3.44 0.70 3.61
C PHE A 326 -2.44 0.73 2.46
N VAL A 327 -2.88 1.11 1.25
CA VAL A 327 -2.02 1.09 0.06
C VAL A 327 -0.94 2.18 0.16
N PHE A 328 -1.26 3.35 0.72
CA PHE A 328 -0.28 4.40 0.97
C PHE A 328 0.86 3.90 1.91
N VAL A 329 0.50 3.30 3.05
CA VAL A 329 1.50 2.79 4.01
C VAL A 329 2.23 1.54 3.51
N TYR A 330 1.60 0.76 2.62
CA TYR A 330 2.20 -0.37 1.91
C TYR A 330 3.31 0.09 0.95
N ILE A 331 3.05 1.14 0.16
CA ILE A 331 4.06 1.75 -0.73
C ILE A 331 5.17 2.39 0.09
N HIS A 332 4.81 3.05 1.19
CA HIS A 332 5.72 3.73 2.11
C HIS A 332 6.59 4.78 1.39
N PRO A 333 5.97 5.84 0.80
CA PRO A 333 6.65 6.74 -0.13
C PRO A 333 7.69 7.68 0.51
N TYR A 334 7.64 7.94 1.82
CA TYR A 334 8.52 8.86 2.52
C TYR A 334 9.58 8.17 3.37
N MET A 335 10.62 8.91 3.77
CA MET A 335 11.70 8.40 4.62
C MET A 335 11.23 8.03 6.03
N ASP A 336 10.30 8.80 6.57
CA ASP A 336 9.69 8.57 7.87
C ASP A 336 8.21 9.03 7.85
N ASP A 337 7.44 8.66 8.86
CA ASP A 337 6.07 9.15 9.13
C ASP A 337 4.99 8.88 8.10
N ASN A 338 5.20 7.84 7.30
CA ASN A 338 4.15 7.28 6.44
C ASN A 338 2.90 6.88 7.23
N GLY A 339 3.05 6.46 8.49
CA GLY A 339 1.93 6.13 9.38
C GLY A 339 1.04 7.33 9.70
N ARG A 340 1.64 8.49 10.03
CA ARG A 340 0.90 9.73 10.32
C ARG A 340 0.17 10.26 9.09
N ILE A 341 0.84 10.29 7.94
CA ILE A 341 0.22 10.70 6.67
C ILE A 341 -0.88 9.72 6.24
N GLY A 342 -0.68 8.42 6.45
CA GLY A 342 -1.69 7.39 6.18
C GLY A 342 -2.96 7.59 7.01
N ARG A 343 -2.83 7.94 8.30
CA ARG A 343 -3.97 8.27 9.17
C ARG A 343 -4.69 9.56 8.74
N PHE A 344 -3.96 10.63 8.43
CA PHE A 344 -4.60 11.83 7.87
C PHE A 344 -5.33 11.57 6.55
N LEU A 345 -4.75 10.76 5.67
CA LEU A 345 -5.41 10.35 4.42
C LEU A 345 -6.71 9.59 4.73
N MET A 346 -6.65 8.63 5.66
CA MET A 346 -7.83 7.90 6.14
C MET A 346 -8.93 8.86 6.60
N ASP A 347 -8.59 9.85 7.42
CA ASP A 347 -9.55 10.79 7.99
C ASP A 347 -10.16 11.75 6.95
N VAL A 348 -9.41 12.15 5.92
CA VAL A 348 -9.97 12.90 4.78
C VAL A 348 -10.98 12.03 4.01
N MET A 349 -10.69 10.74 3.80
CA MET A 349 -11.64 9.82 3.16
C MET A 349 -12.86 9.54 4.05
N LEU A 350 -12.68 9.50 5.37
CA LEU A 350 -13.77 9.35 6.34
C LEU A 350 -14.73 10.54 6.24
N ALA A 351 -14.19 11.76 6.22
CA ALA A 351 -14.99 12.98 6.09
C ALA A 351 -15.85 12.99 4.82
N GLU A 352 -15.29 12.54 3.70
CA GLU A 352 -16.02 12.46 2.44
C GLU A 352 -17.22 11.51 2.51
N GLY A 353 -17.03 10.34 3.14
CA GLY A 353 -18.08 9.36 3.36
C GLY A 353 -19.11 9.76 4.42
N GLY A 354 -18.86 10.87 5.14
CA GLY A 354 -19.67 11.34 6.26
C GLY A 354 -19.45 10.59 7.57
N TYR A 355 -18.38 9.81 7.66
CA TYR A 355 -17.95 9.20 8.90
C TYR A 355 -17.31 10.24 9.82
N PRO A 356 -17.31 10.04 11.14
CA PRO A 356 -16.56 10.89 12.06
C PRO A 356 -15.04 10.74 11.86
N TRP A 357 -14.30 11.80 12.16
CA TRP A 357 -12.84 11.73 12.36
C TRP A 357 -12.52 10.64 13.38
N THR A 358 -11.61 9.73 13.04
CA THR A 358 -11.41 8.49 13.80
C THR A 358 -9.98 8.36 14.30
N VAL A 359 -9.80 8.54 15.61
CA VAL A 359 -8.50 8.36 16.27
C VAL A 359 -8.24 6.87 16.52
N ILE A 360 -7.07 6.38 16.07
CA ILE A 360 -6.56 5.05 16.43
C ILE A 360 -5.89 5.14 17.81
N PRO A 361 -6.40 4.45 18.85
CA PRO A 361 -5.81 4.51 20.19
C PRO A 361 -4.43 3.84 20.23
N VAL A 362 -3.48 4.44 20.94
CA VAL A 362 -2.11 3.90 21.10
C VAL A 362 -2.12 2.55 21.85
N GLU A 363 -3.09 2.35 22.73
CA GLU A 363 -3.34 1.11 23.45
C GLU A 363 -3.65 -0.04 22.49
N ARG A 364 -4.25 0.27 21.34
CA ARG A 364 -4.58 -0.69 20.27
C ARG A 364 -3.51 -0.76 19.18
N ARG A 365 -2.32 -0.19 19.39
CA ARG A 365 -1.21 -0.24 18.42
C ARG A 365 -0.87 -1.67 18.00
N ALA A 366 -0.88 -2.63 18.93
CA ALA A 366 -0.56 -4.02 18.62
C ALA A 366 -1.57 -4.62 17.62
N ASP A 367 -2.87 -4.42 17.87
CA ASP A 367 -3.95 -4.87 16.98
C ASP A 367 -3.85 -4.22 15.60
N TYR A 368 -3.63 -2.90 15.56
CA TYR A 368 -3.47 -2.13 14.33
C TYR A 368 -2.30 -2.64 13.48
N MET A 369 -1.13 -2.85 14.09
CA MET A 369 0.06 -3.36 13.38
C MET A 369 -0.15 -4.81 12.93
N ALA A 370 -0.78 -5.65 13.74
CA ALA A 370 -1.11 -7.03 13.36
C ALA A 370 -2.09 -7.08 12.18
N ALA A 371 -3.07 -6.18 12.15
CA ALA A 371 -4.02 -6.07 11.05
C ALA A 371 -3.36 -5.62 9.73
N LEU A 372 -2.44 -4.66 9.79
CA LEU A 372 -1.64 -4.24 8.63
C LEU A 372 -0.68 -5.34 8.14
N GLU A 373 -0.12 -6.14 9.04
CA GLU A 373 0.72 -7.29 8.69
C GLU A 373 -0.09 -8.34 7.91
N GLN A 374 -1.33 -8.63 8.33
CA GLN A 374 -2.22 -9.53 7.59
C GLN A 374 -2.50 -9.04 6.17
N ALA A 375 -2.75 -7.74 6.01
CA ALA A 375 -3.02 -7.17 4.70
C ALA A 375 -1.77 -7.14 3.80
N SER A 376 -0.61 -6.75 4.34
CA SER A 376 0.63 -6.57 3.56
C SER A 376 1.31 -7.90 3.20
N VAL A 377 1.31 -8.89 4.11
CA VAL A 377 2.01 -10.16 3.94
C VAL A 377 1.11 -11.26 3.36
N HIS A 378 -0.15 -11.29 3.79
CA HIS A 378 -1.08 -12.37 3.45
C HIS A 378 -2.20 -11.93 2.49
N GLN A 379 -2.18 -10.68 2.04
CA GLN A 379 -3.25 -10.07 1.20
C GLN A 379 -4.64 -10.17 1.84
N ASN A 380 -4.70 -10.30 3.17
CA ASN A 380 -5.96 -10.39 3.90
C ASN A 380 -6.29 -9.03 4.52
N ILE A 381 -7.14 -8.24 3.83
CA ILE A 381 -7.54 -6.90 4.27
C ILE A 381 -8.62 -6.90 5.38
N VAL A 382 -9.27 -8.04 5.61
CA VAL A 382 -10.44 -8.14 6.52
C VAL A 382 -10.11 -7.69 7.94
N PRO A 383 -8.99 -8.12 8.58
CA PRO A 383 -8.65 -7.67 9.93
C PRO A 383 -8.50 -6.15 10.02
N PHE A 384 -7.88 -5.51 9.01
CA PHE A 384 -7.71 -4.06 8.99
C PHE A 384 -9.04 -3.33 8.74
N SER A 385 -9.86 -3.86 7.83
CA SER A 385 -11.21 -3.33 7.56
C SER A 385 -12.08 -3.34 8.82
N ARG A 386 -12.11 -4.46 9.54
CA ARG A 386 -12.85 -4.58 10.81
C ARG A 386 -12.27 -3.70 11.90
N PHE A 387 -10.94 -3.64 12.03
CA PHE A 387 -10.28 -2.79 13.03
C PHE A 387 -10.70 -1.33 12.90
N VAL A 388 -10.63 -0.76 11.69
CA VAL A 388 -11.04 0.63 11.44
C VAL A 388 -12.57 0.75 11.51
N GLY A 389 -13.30 -0.23 10.96
CA GLY A 389 -14.76 -0.27 10.99
C GLY A 389 -15.34 -0.23 12.40
N ASP A 390 -14.75 -0.96 13.34
CA ASP A 390 -15.16 -0.99 14.75
C ASP A 390 -14.97 0.37 15.43
N LEU A 391 -13.90 1.10 15.09
CA LEU A 391 -13.67 2.46 15.60
C LEU A 391 -14.66 3.45 15.00
N VAL A 392 -14.91 3.35 13.69
CA VAL A 392 -15.89 4.18 12.99
C VAL A 392 -17.31 3.95 13.51
N GLU A 393 -17.72 2.70 13.73
CA GLU A 393 -19.04 2.37 14.26
C GLU A 393 -19.25 2.93 15.68
N GLN A 394 -18.22 2.86 16.53
CA GLN A 394 -18.24 3.51 17.83
C GLN A 394 -18.37 5.03 17.74
N GLY A 395 -17.61 5.65 16.84
CA GLY A 395 -17.71 7.08 16.57
C GLY A 395 -19.10 7.51 16.08
N LEU A 396 -19.70 6.73 15.16
CA LEU A 396 -21.07 6.94 14.68
C LEU A 396 -22.10 6.83 15.80
N ALA A 397 -21.87 5.96 16.78
CA ALA A 397 -22.69 5.83 17.98
C ALA A 397 -22.41 6.90 19.05
N GLY A 398 -21.52 7.88 18.77
CA GLY A 398 -21.16 8.94 19.71
C GLY A 398 -20.31 8.47 20.88
N ARG A 399 -19.65 7.31 20.78
CA ARG A 399 -18.79 6.76 21.83
C ARG A 399 -17.36 7.27 21.65
N THR A 400 -16.69 7.56 22.76
CA THR A 400 -15.27 7.88 22.79
C THR A 400 -14.45 6.64 22.47
N THR A 401 -13.66 6.68 21.39
CA THR A 401 -12.79 5.56 20.98
C THR A 401 -11.39 5.63 21.56
N ALA A 402 -10.93 6.83 21.91
CA ALA A 402 -9.59 7.12 22.38
C ALA A 402 -9.63 8.17 23.50
N THR A 403 -8.80 8.00 24.53
CA THR A 403 -8.78 8.87 25.71
C THR A 403 -7.37 9.28 26.04
N LEU A 404 -7.19 10.53 26.44
CA LEU A 404 -5.92 10.99 27.01
C LEU A 404 -5.65 10.28 28.36
N PRO A 405 -4.38 10.03 28.70
CA PRO A 405 -4.02 9.49 30.00
C PRO A 405 -4.43 10.45 31.12
N ASP A 406 -4.83 9.90 32.26
CA ASP A 406 -5.07 10.68 33.48
C ASP A 406 -3.77 11.34 33.95
N LYS A 407 -3.91 12.53 34.56
CA LYS A 407 -2.79 13.36 35.06
C LYS A 407 -2.03 12.74 36.23
#